data_AF-A0AAV1LHS4-F1
#
_entry.id   AF-A0AAV1LHS4-F1
#
_cell.length_a   1.000
_cell.length_b   1.000
_cell.length_c   1.000
_cell.angle_alpha   90.00
_cell.angle_beta   90.00
_cell.angle_gamma   90.00
#
_symmetry.space_group_name_H-M   'P 1'
#
loop_
_entity.id
_entity.type
_entity.pdbx_description
1 polymer ?
#
loop_
_entity_poly.entity_id
_entity_poly.type
_entity_poly.pdbx_seq_one_letter_code
_entity_poly.pdbx_strand_id
1 'polypeptide(L)'
;MGAITNYAHYRLFGYITALALHGGNVITMFFALKGDIMKDPEIETFYSLQWVYITIWNVVFQILYSFLGMLCDLPTSLEVKEPILTKSLKSYREWMFTSIILPLCFGIFIIFWPVYIYDRGMVFPAFIDKVLRQESNHIMHTAIVPIVLWEFVFLPKTEPKSHKWNLTGTYGCYITYLYV
;
A
#
# COMPACT_ATOMS: atom_id res chain seq x y z
N MET A 1 31.65 3.18 -19.89
CA MET A 1 30.69 2.30 -19.22
C MET A 1 30.27 3.01 -17.95
N GLY A 2 29.20 3.81 -18.01
CA GLY A 2 28.78 4.65 -16.88
C GLY A 2 28.40 3.76 -15.70
N ALA A 3 28.87 4.10 -14.49
CA ALA A 3 28.47 3.41 -13.28
C ALA A 3 26.94 3.39 -13.23
N ILE A 4 26.32 2.21 -13.25
CA ILE A 4 24.89 2.07 -13.04
C ILE A 4 24.67 2.49 -11.58
N THR A 5 24.20 3.71 -11.35
CA THR A 5 23.91 4.21 -10.01
C THR A 5 22.94 3.25 -9.33
N ASN A 6 23.39 2.58 -8.28
CA ASN A 6 22.58 1.62 -7.55
C ASN A 6 21.63 2.36 -6.60
N TYR A 7 20.39 2.57 -7.04
CA TYR A 7 19.35 3.22 -6.23
C TYR A 7 18.72 2.30 -5.15
N ALA A 8 19.30 1.13 -4.86
CA ALA A 8 18.75 0.19 -3.87
C ALA A 8 18.56 0.83 -2.48
N HIS A 9 19.50 1.66 -2.02
CA HIS A 9 19.38 2.33 -0.71
C HIS A 9 18.21 3.32 -0.66
N TYR A 10 17.93 4.06 -1.73
CA TYR A 10 16.74 4.92 -1.81
C TYR A 10 15.45 4.11 -1.75
N ARG A 11 15.39 2.96 -2.43
CA ARG A 11 14.21 2.08 -2.38
C ARG A 11 14.04 1.45 -1.00
N LEU A 12 15.12 0.96 -0.38
CA LEU A 12 15.10 0.45 0.99
C LEU A 12 14.59 1.50 1.98
N PHE A 13 15.01 2.76 1.85
CA PHE A 13 14.46 3.86 2.65
C PHE A 13 12.95 4.02 2.44
N GLY A 14 12.47 3.95 1.20
CA GLY A 14 11.05 3.96 0.87
C GLY A 14 10.28 2.81 1.53
N TYR A 15 10.80 1.58 1.42
CA TYR A 15 10.18 0.39 2.03
C TYR A 15 10.13 0.46 3.55
N ILE A 16 11.21 0.90 4.20
CA ILE A 16 11.26 1.08 5.66
C ILE A 16 10.25 2.14 6.09
N THR A 17 10.15 3.26 5.37
CA THR A 17 9.19 4.33 5.64
C THR A 17 7.76 3.82 5.51
N ALA A 18 7.45 3.09 4.43
CA ALA A 18 6.13 2.50 4.21
C ALA A 18 5.77 1.49 5.31
N LEU A 19 6.69 0.60 5.69
CA LEU A 19 6.49 -0.36 6.78
C LEU A 19 6.28 0.34 8.12
N ALA A 20 7.05 1.38 8.43
CA ALA A 20 6.90 2.13 9.66
C ALA A 20 5.51 2.81 9.74
N LEU A 21 5.08 3.47 8.66
CA LEU A 21 3.79 4.16 8.61
C LEU A 21 2.63 3.17 8.66
N HIS A 22 2.62 2.16 7.78
CA HIS A 22 1.51 1.21 7.70
C HIS A 22 1.48 0.22 8.86
N GLY A 23 2.63 -0.33 9.26
CA GLY A 23 2.75 -1.19 10.43
C GLY A 23 2.42 -0.45 11.72
N GLY A 24 2.93 0.78 11.88
CA GLY A 24 2.57 1.64 13.01
C GLY A 24 1.08 1.99 13.05
N ASN A 25 0.47 2.23 11.89
CA ASN A 25 -0.97 2.45 11.80
C ASN A 25 -1.78 1.20 12.18
N VAL A 26 -1.39 0.01 11.71
CA VAL A 26 -2.04 -1.26 12.10
C VAL A 26 -1.97 -1.48 13.61
N ILE A 27 -0.80 -1.23 14.22
CA ILE A 27 -0.63 -1.33 15.67
C ILE A 27 -1.52 -0.31 16.40
N THR A 28 -1.56 0.94 15.92
CA THR A 28 -2.41 1.99 16.49
C THR A 28 -3.88 1.61 16.43
N MET A 29 -4.35 1.11 15.29
CA MET A 29 -5.73 0.65 15.11
C MET A 29 -6.06 -0.55 15.99
N PHE A 30 -5.13 -1.50 16.15
CA PHE A 30 -5.30 -2.64 17.05
C PHE A 30 -5.57 -2.20 18.49
N PHE A 31 -4.82 -1.22 18.99
CA PHE A 31 -5.05 -0.67 20.33
C PHE A 31 -6.33 0.16 20.41
N ALA A 32 -6.65 0.93 19.37
CA ALA A 32 -7.87 1.72 19.31
C ALA A 32 -9.15 0.88 19.30
N LEU A 33 -9.07 -0.37 18.82
CA LEU A 33 -10.18 -1.33 18.74
C LEU A 33 -10.20 -2.33 19.90
N LYS A 34 -9.44 -2.09 20.98
CA LYS A 34 -9.39 -2.99 22.14
C LYS A 34 -10.26 -2.48 23.28
N GLY A 35 -11.00 -3.38 23.91
CA GLY A 35 -11.75 -3.10 25.15
C GLY A 35 -13.19 -2.69 24.91
N ASP A 36 -13.72 -1.82 25.78
CA ASP A 36 -15.15 -1.48 25.83
C ASP A 36 -15.66 -0.76 24.58
N ILE A 37 -14.78 -0.18 23.77
CA ILE A 37 -15.15 0.47 22.51
C ILE A 37 -15.84 -0.49 21.53
N MET A 38 -15.51 -1.79 21.60
CA MET A 38 -16.14 -2.83 20.78
C MET A 38 -17.56 -3.18 21.20
N LYS A 39 -18.06 -2.65 22.34
CA LYS A 39 -19.46 -2.77 22.74
C LYS A 39 -20.37 -1.81 21.97
N ASP A 40 -19.80 -0.83 21.29
CA ASP A 40 -20.53 0.07 20.41
C ASP A 40 -20.91 -0.68 19.11
N PRO A 41 -22.21 -0.84 18.78
CA PRO A 41 -22.64 -1.62 17.61
C PRO A 41 -22.12 -1.08 16.28
N GLU A 42 -21.91 0.23 16.17
CA GLU A 42 -21.38 0.84 14.94
C GLU A 42 -19.91 0.45 14.75
N ILE A 43 -19.14 0.42 15.85
CA ILE A 43 -17.72 0.03 15.84
C ILE A 43 -17.57 -1.47 15.60
N GLU A 44 -18.41 -2.30 16.24
CA GLU A 44 -18.43 -3.75 16.01
C GLU A 44 -18.73 -4.07 14.53
N THR A 45 -19.72 -3.38 13.96
CA THR A 45 -20.07 -3.52 12.54
C THR A 45 -18.91 -3.08 11.65
N PHE A 46 -18.33 -1.89 11.91
CA PHE A 46 -17.17 -1.39 11.18
C PHE A 46 -15.98 -2.36 11.21
N TYR A 47 -15.70 -2.95 12.37
CA TYR A 47 -14.62 -3.93 12.52
C TYR A 47 -14.90 -5.25 11.78
N SER A 48 -16.13 -5.76 11.86
CA SER A 48 -16.50 -7.00 11.17
C SER A 48 -16.49 -6.86 9.64
N LEU A 49 -16.77 -5.65 9.15
CA LEU A 49 -16.75 -5.32 7.72
C LEU A 49 -15.39 -4.80 7.22
N GLN A 50 -14.32 -4.90 8.01
CA GLN A 50 -13.04 -4.27 7.68
C GLN A 50 -12.49 -4.65 6.29
N TRP A 51 -12.75 -5.88 5.84
CA TRP A 51 -12.31 -6.38 4.53
C TRP A 51 -13.11 -5.84 3.35
N VAL A 52 -14.27 -5.22 3.57
CA VAL A 52 -15.05 -4.52 2.54
C VAL A 52 -14.41 -3.17 2.20
N TYR A 53 -13.48 -2.66 3.01
CA TYR A 53 -12.78 -1.41 2.71
C TYR A 53 -11.51 -1.66 1.89
N ILE A 54 -11.51 -1.19 0.63
CA ILE A 54 -10.34 -1.30 -0.26
C ILE A 54 -9.08 -0.63 0.32
N THR A 55 -9.24 0.36 1.20
CA THR A 55 -8.13 0.99 1.92
C THR A 55 -7.38 -0.02 2.81
N ILE A 56 -8.07 -0.98 3.43
CA ILE A 56 -7.44 -2.04 4.24
C ILE A 56 -6.63 -2.98 3.35
N TRP A 57 -7.13 -3.31 2.16
CA TRP A 57 -6.40 -4.10 1.18
C TRP A 57 -5.12 -3.39 0.73
N ASN A 58 -5.22 -2.09 0.46
CA ASN A 58 -4.06 -1.29 0.08
C ASN A 58 -2.98 -1.25 1.17
N VAL A 59 -3.36 -1.13 2.45
CA VAL A 59 -2.42 -1.23 3.58
C VAL A 59 -1.71 -2.59 3.58
N VAL A 60 -2.45 -3.69 3.41
CA VAL A 60 -1.86 -5.03 3.32
C VAL A 60 -0.91 -5.15 2.13
N PHE A 61 -1.32 -4.68 0.95
CA PHE A 61 -0.49 -4.72 -0.25
C PHE A 61 0.78 -3.88 -0.12
N GLN A 62 0.70 -2.69 0.49
CA GLN A 62 1.87 -1.84 0.73
C GLN A 62 2.89 -2.51 1.67
N ILE A 63 2.40 -3.20 2.72
CA ILE A 63 3.26 -3.97 3.64
C ILE A 63 3.93 -5.13 2.89
N LEU A 64 3.14 -5.96 2.18
CA LEU A 64 3.65 -7.11 1.42
C LEU A 64 4.64 -6.67 0.33
N TYR A 65 4.32 -5.59 -0.38
CA TYR A 65 5.17 -5.00 -1.41
C TYR A 65 6.51 -4.53 -0.82
N SER A 66 6.48 -3.88 0.34
CA SER A 66 7.70 -3.39 1.00
C SER A 66 8.61 -4.55 1.41
N PHE A 67 8.05 -5.63 1.96
CA PHE A 67 8.84 -6.83 2.25
C PHE A 67 9.43 -7.47 0.99
N LEU A 68 8.63 -7.61 -0.08
CA LEU A 68 9.10 -8.09 -1.37
C LEU A 68 10.24 -7.22 -1.92
N GLY A 69 10.10 -5.90 -1.83
CA GLY A 69 11.11 -4.92 -2.22
C GLY A 69 12.41 -5.09 -1.46
N MET A 70 12.34 -5.22 -0.13
CA MET A 70 13.50 -5.49 0.71
C MET A 70 14.19 -6.80 0.33
N LEU A 71 13.45 -7.88 0.10
CA LEU A 71 14.04 -9.16 -0.36
C LEU A 71 14.77 -9.02 -1.71
N CYS A 72 14.29 -8.14 -2.58
CA CYS A 72 14.93 -7.88 -3.88
C CYS A 72 16.21 -7.05 -3.78
N ASP A 73 16.25 -6.08 -2.86
CA ASP A 73 17.30 -5.04 -2.83
C ASP A 73 18.33 -5.21 -1.71
N LEU A 74 18.01 -5.93 -0.63
CA LEU A 74 18.95 -6.21 0.47
C LEU A 74 20.22 -6.90 -0.02
N PRO A 75 20.19 -7.94 -0.89
CA PRO A 75 21.42 -8.55 -1.38
C PRO A 75 22.33 -7.55 -2.10
N THR A 76 21.74 -6.71 -2.96
CA THR A 76 22.46 -5.68 -3.70
C THR A 76 23.01 -4.59 -2.77
N SER A 77 22.29 -4.23 -1.71
CA SER A 77 22.71 -3.21 -0.74
C SER A 77 23.75 -3.69 0.25
N LEU A 78 23.76 -4.99 0.57
CA LEU A 78 24.74 -5.63 1.46
C LEU A 78 25.97 -6.16 0.69
N GLU A 79 26.03 -5.93 -0.63
CA GLU A 79 27.10 -6.43 -1.52
C GLU A 79 27.29 -7.95 -1.44
N VAL A 80 26.21 -8.68 -1.14
CA VAL A 80 26.22 -10.15 -1.09
C VAL A 80 25.71 -10.74 -2.40
N LYS A 81 26.12 -11.98 -2.68
CA LYS A 81 25.71 -12.71 -3.88
C LYS A 81 24.18 -12.79 -3.96
N GLU A 82 23.61 -12.30 -5.07
CA GLU A 82 22.18 -12.39 -5.30
C GLU A 82 21.72 -13.86 -5.42
N PRO A 83 20.68 -14.27 -4.68
CA PRO A 83 20.03 -15.57 -4.88
C PRO A 83 19.52 -15.75 -6.31
N ILE A 84 19.46 -17.01 -6.77
CA ILE A 84 18.97 -17.36 -8.12
C ILE A 84 17.55 -16.84 -8.37
N LEU A 85 16.70 -16.84 -7.33
CA LEU A 85 15.30 -16.40 -7.40
C LEU A 85 15.14 -14.86 -7.46
N THR A 86 16.17 -14.08 -7.18
CA THR A 86 16.08 -12.61 -7.09
C THR A 86 15.63 -11.97 -8.40
N LYS A 87 16.01 -12.54 -9.56
CA LYS A 87 15.54 -12.04 -10.86
C LYS A 87 14.02 -12.17 -11.01
N SER A 88 13.46 -13.33 -10.67
CA SER A 88 12.02 -13.57 -10.73
C SER A 88 11.26 -12.71 -9.73
N LEU A 89 11.81 -12.51 -8.52
CA LEU A 89 11.22 -11.62 -7.52
C LEU A 89 11.23 -10.16 -7.99
N LYS A 90 12.32 -9.68 -8.60
CA LYS A 90 12.41 -8.32 -9.16
C LYS A 90 11.37 -8.10 -10.28
N SER A 91 11.19 -9.08 -11.16
CA SER A 91 10.15 -9.05 -12.19
C SER A 91 8.73 -9.06 -11.60
N TYR A 92 8.47 -9.90 -10.59
CA TYR A 92 7.19 -9.93 -9.90
C TYR A 92 6.91 -8.62 -9.15
N ARG A 93 7.92 -8.05 -8.48
CA ARG A 93 7.84 -6.74 -7.81
C ARG A 93 7.44 -5.65 -8.80
N GLU A 94 8.10 -5.58 -9.94
CA GLU A 94 7.79 -4.59 -10.98
C GLU A 94 6.34 -4.73 -11.49
N TRP A 95 5.89 -5.96 -11.73
CA TRP A 95 4.50 -6.22 -12.10
C TRP A 95 3.53 -5.83 -10.98
N MET A 96 3.76 -6.25 -9.74
CA MET A 96 2.91 -5.92 -8.59
C MET A 96 2.82 -4.41 -8.38
N PHE A 97 3.94 -3.70 -8.53
CA PHE A 97 3.98 -2.25 -8.43
C PHE A 97 3.10 -1.57 -9.48
N THR A 98 3.33 -1.90 -10.75
CA THR A 98 2.66 -1.25 -11.88
C THR A 98 1.20 -1.68 -12.05
N SER A 99 0.85 -2.89 -11.63
CA SER A 99 -0.48 -3.48 -11.84
C SER A 99 -1.42 -3.31 -10.66
N ILE A 100 -0.88 -3.23 -9.44
CA ILE A 100 -1.68 -3.22 -8.20
C ILE A 100 -1.39 -1.96 -7.39
N ILE A 101 -0.15 -1.80 -6.89
CA ILE A 101 0.17 -0.75 -5.91
C ILE A 101 -0.06 0.66 -6.46
N LEU A 102 0.52 0.95 -7.62
CA LEU A 102 0.42 2.27 -8.24
C LEU A 102 -1.03 2.67 -8.57
N PRO A 103 -1.81 1.88 -9.35
CA PRO A 103 -3.19 2.26 -9.67
C PRO A 103 -4.08 2.32 -8.43
N LEU A 104 -3.91 1.40 -7.46
CA LEU A 104 -4.74 1.37 -6.26
C LEU A 104 -4.51 2.61 -5.39
N CYS A 105 -3.25 3.01 -5.20
CA CYS A 105 -2.94 4.17 -4.37
C CYS A 105 -3.47 5.48 -4.95
N PHE A 106 -3.30 5.68 -6.26
CA PHE A 106 -3.87 6.84 -6.94
C PHE A 106 -5.39 6.79 -6.94
N GLY A 107 -5.99 5.63 -7.21
CA GLY A 107 -7.44 5.45 -7.18
C GLY A 107 -8.04 5.80 -5.83
N ILE A 108 -7.47 5.29 -4.73
CA ILE A 108 -7.91 5.62 -3.36
C ILE A 108 -7.78 7.12 -3.11
N PHE A 109 -6.62 7.72 -3.39
CA PHE A 109 -6.40 9.16 -3.13
C PHE A 109 -7.38 10.05 -3.92
N ILE A 110 -7.53 9.78 -5.22
CA ILE A 110 -8.35 10.58 -6.14
C ILE A 110 -9.84 10.45 -5.85
N ILE A 111 -10.30 9.31 -5.34
CA ILE A 111 -11.71 9.13 -4.97
C ILE A 111 -11.98 9.64 -3.55
N PHE A 112 -11.13 9.24 -2.58
CA PHE A 112 -11.39 9.51 -1.17
C PHE A 112 -11.44 11.01 -0.85
N TRP A 113 -10.42 11.79 -1.23
CA TRP A 113 -10.34 13.19 -0.79
C TRP A 113 -11.43 14.09 -1.38
N PRO A 114 -11.76 14.03 -2.68
CA PRO A 114 -12.88 14.81 -3.21
C PRO A 114 -14.21 14.47 -2.53
N VAL A 115 -14.49 13.18 -2.31
CA VAL A 115 -15.71 12.76 -1.61
C VAL A 115 -15.69 13.22 -0.15
N TYR A 116 -14.57 13.05 0.56
CA TYR A 116 -14.39 13.48 1.94
C TYR A 116 -14.57 15.00 2.11
N ILE A 117 -14.07 15.81 1.17
CA ILE A 117 -14.21 17.27 1.19
C ILE A 117 -15.63 17.71 0.86
N TYR A 118 -16.28 17.04 -0.11
CA TYR A 118 -17.64 17.37 -0.51
C TYR A 118 -18.66 16.99 0.56
N ASP A 119 -18.62 15.74 1.02
CA ASP A 119 -19.39 15.25 2.17
C ASP A 119 -18.64 14.08 2.83
N ARG A 120 -17.94 14.43 3.91
CA ARG A 120 -17.20 13.50 4.76
C ARG A 120 -18.05 12.29 5.18
N GLY A 121 -19.34 12.48 5.47
CA GLY A 121 -20.21 11.43 5.98
C GLY A 121 -20.39 10.26 5.04
N MET A 122 -20.13 10.44 3.74
CA MET A 122 -20.24 9.37 2.74
C MET A 122 -19.14 8.31 2.84
N VAL A 123 -17.94 8.69 3.28
CA VAL A 123 -16.76 7.80 3.32
C VAL A 123 -16.14 7.69 4.71
N PHE A 124 -16.45 8.63 5.60
CA PHE A 124 -15.92 8.71 6.94
C PHE A 124 -16.96 9.25 7.94
N PRO A 125 -17.98 8.45 8.31
CA PRO A 125 -18.99 8.84 9.29
C PRO A 125 -18.40 9.22 10.65
N ALA A 126 -19.11 10.06 11.41
CA ALA A 126 -18.62 10.62 12.68
C ALA A 126 -18.31 9.54 13.75
N PHE A 127 -18.97 8.38 13.74
CA PHE A 127 -18.67 7.32 14.70
C PHE A 127 -17.25 6.75 14.52
N ILE A 128 -16.67 6.84 13.31
CA ILE A 128 -15.31 6.36 13.02
C ILE A 128 -14.27 7.17 13.82
N ASP A 129 -14.55 8.43 14.16
CA ASP A 129 -13.65 9.28 14.97
C ASP A 129 -13.34 8.68 16.36
N LYS A 130 -14.20 7.78 16.85
CA LYS A 130 -13.99 7.07 18.11
C LYS A 130 -12.76 6.15 18.08
N VAL A 131 -12.35 5.69 16.88
CA VAL A 131 -11.28 4.69 16.71
C VAL A 131 -10.18 5.13 15.73
N LEU A 132 -10.53 5.86 14.68
CA LEU A 132 -9.61 6.22 13.60
C LEU A 132 -9.27 7.71 13.71
N ARG A 133 -8.06 7.99 14.17
CA ARG A 133 -7.55 9.36 14.33
C ARG A 133 -7.19 9.99 12.97
N GLN A 134 -7.13 11.32 12.92
CA GLN A 134 -6.82 12.04 11.68
C GLN A 134 -5.45 11.67 11.09
N GLU A 135 -4.49 11.30 11.94
CA GLU A 135 -3.18 10.80 11.51
C GLU A 135 -3.29 9.49 10.74
N SER A 136 -4.07 8.54 11.26
CA SER A 136 -4.38 7.28 10.58
C SER A 136 -5.08 7.51 9.24
N ASN A 137 -5.98 8.49 9.18
CA ASN A 137 -6.65 8.89 7.96
C ASN A 137 -5.64 9.37 6.89
N HIS A 138 -4.71 10.25 7.26
CA HIS A 138 -3.67 10.72 6.34
C HIS A 138 -2.66 9.64 5.95
N ILE A 139 -2.30 8.72 6.86
CA ILE A 139 -1.41 7.59 6.53
C ILE A 139 -2.05 6.73 5.43
N MET A 140 -3.34 6.44 5.57
CA MET A 140 -4.05 5.53 4.67
C MET A 140 -4.50 6.18 3.36
N HIS A 141 -4.75 7.49 3.35
CA HIS A 141 -5.34 8.17 2.18
C HIS A 141 -4.48 9.27 1.57
N THR A 142 -3.42 9.75 2.23
CA THR A 142 -2.51 10.78 1.69
C THR A 142 -1.11 10.23 1.48
N ALA A 143 -0.50 9.67 2.53
CA ALA A 143 0.91 9.26 2.54
C ALA A 143 1.24 8.16 1.52
N ILE A 144 0.24 7.38 1.11
CA ILE A 144 0.39 6.36 0.06
C ILE A 144 0.89 6.95 -1.27
N VAL A 145 0.48 8.18 -1.63
CA VAL A 145 0.87 8.80 -2.90
C VAL A 145 2.37 9.16 -2.95
N PRO A 146 2.94 9.92 -2.00
CA PRO A 146 4.37 10.18 -2.01
C PRO A 146 5.21 8.90 -1.86
N ILE A 147 4.74 7.88 -1.13
CA ILE A 147 5.42 6.57 -1.06
C ILE A 147 5.49 5.91 -2.44
N VAL A 148 4.37 5.82 -3.17
CA VAL A 148 4.40 5.18 -4.50
C VAL A 148 5.13 6.03 -5.54
N LEU A 149 5.09 7.35 -5.43
CA LEU A 149 5.86 8.24 -6.28
C LEU A 149 7.37 8.10 -6.03
N TRP A 150 7.79 7.95 -4.78
CA TRP A 150 9.17 7.66 -4.43
C TRP A 150 9.63 6.36 -5.08
N GLU A 151 8.85 5.29 -4.93
CA GLU A 151 9.14 4.03 -5.60
C GLU A 151 9.14 4.19 -7.13
N PHE A 152 8.20 4.96 -7.68
CA PHE A 152 8.14 5.22 -9.11
C PHE A 152 9.42 5.92 -9.62
N VAL A 153 10.04 6.79 -8.84
CA VAL A 153 11.29 7.45 -9.25
C VAL A 153 12.47 6.48 -9.23
N PHE A 154 12.60 5.66 -8.18
CA PHE A 154 13.82 4.86 -7.94
C PHE A 154 13.76 3.40 -8.41
N LEU A 155 12.56 2.88 -8.73
CA LEU A 155 12.38 1.54 -9.26
C LEU A 155 12.89 1.47 -10.70
N PRO A 156 13.89 0.61 -11.01
CA PRO A 156 14.25 0.30 -12.37
C PRO A 156 13.05 -0.33 -13.06
N LYS A 157 12.60 0.27 -14.16
CA LYS A 157 11.44 -0.18 -14.93
C LYS A 157 11.90 -0.61 -16.31
N THR A 158 11.36 -1.73 -16.77
CA THR A 158 11.46 -2.20 -18.13
C THR A 158 10.17 -1.81 -18.84
N GLU A 159 10.28 -1.24 -20.03
CA GLU A 159 9.10 -0.93 -20.82
C GLU A 159 8.34 -2.25 -21.13
N PRO A 160 7.05 -2.36 -20.74
CA PRO A 160 6.30 -3.56 -21.00
C PRO A 160 6.02 -3.68 -22.51
N LYS A 161 6.25 -4.86 -23.08
CA LYS A 161 5.86 -5.14 -24.48
C LYS A 161 4.35 -5.02 -24.72
N SER A 162 3.56 -5.11 -23.65
CA SER A 162 2.10 -5.04 -23.66
C SER A 162 1.58 -4.75 -22.26
N HIS A 163 0.55 -3.90 -22.16
CA HIS A 163 -0.11 -3.59 -20.90
C HIS A 163 -1.15 -4.64 -20.44
N LYS A 164 -1.39 -5.70 -21.24
CA LYS A 164 -2.42 -6.72 -20.92
C LYS A 164 -2.25 -7.30 -19.52
N TRP A 165 -1.03 -7.69 -19.14
CA TRP A 165 -0.77 -8.25 -17.81
C TRP A 165 -0.97 -7.25 -16.67
N ASN A 166 -0.69 -5.97 -16.93
CA ASN A 166 -0.92 -4.93 -15.93
C ASN A 166 -2.41 -4.68 -15.74
N LEU A 167 -3.16 -4.57 -16.85
CA LEU A 167 -4.61 -4.43 -16.83
C LEU A 167 -5.28 -5.64 -16.19
N THR A 168 -4.85 -6.87 -16.50
CA THR A 168 -5.38 -8.08 -15.85
C THR A 168 -5.17 -8.04 -14.34
N GLY A 169 -4.00 -7.59 -13.86
CA GLY A 169 -3.75 -7.43 -12.42
C GLY A 169 -4.66 -6.37 -11.79
N THR A 170 -4.77 -5.19 -12.42
CA THR A 170 -5.61 -4.09 -11.93
C THR A 170 -7.08 -4.48 -11.89
N TYR A 171 -7.65 -4.91 -13.03
CA TYR A 171 -9.05 -5.31 -13.10
C TYR A 171 -9.33 -6.56 -12.27
N GLY A 172 -8.40 -7.51 -12.21
CA GLY A 172 -8.52 -8.68 -11.35
C GLY A 172 -8.70 -8.26 -9.88
N CYS A 173 -7.86 -7.35 -9.39
CA CYS A 173 -7.97 -6.82 -8.03
C CYS A 173 -9.33 -6.15 -7.77
N TYR A 174 -9.79 -5.28 -8.67
CA TYR A 174 -11.08 -4.60 -8.51
C TYR A 174 -12.28 -5.53 -8.65
N ILE A 175 -12.24 -6.49 -9.57
CA ILE A 175 -13.30 -7.49 -9.73
C ILE A 175 -13.38 -8.35 -8.47
N THR A 176 -12.24 -8.83 -7.94
CA THR A 176 -12.22 -9.57 -6.67
C THR A 176 -12.82 -8.74 -5.54
N TYR A 177 -12.50 -7.45 -5.47
CA TYR A 177 -13.05 -6.54 -4.47
C TYR A 177 -14.59 -6.41 -4.54
N LEU A 178 -15.20 -6.50 -5.73
CA LEU A 178 -16.66 -6.41 -5.88
C LEU A 178 -17.43 -7.60 -5.30
N TYR A 179 -16.75 -8.69 -4.94
CA TYR A 179 -17.37 -9.92 -4.40
C TYR A 179 -17.11 -10.13 -2.89
N VAL A 180 -16.54 -9.12 -2.22
CA VAL A 180 -16.20 -9.13 -0.78
C VAL A 180 -17.22 -8.29 -0.03
#